data_AF-Q5DYY0-F1
#
_entry.id   AF-Q5DYY0-F1
#
_cell.length_a   1.000
_cell.length_b   1.000
_cell.length_c   1.000
_cell.angle_alpha   90.00
_cell.angle_beta   90.00
_cell.angle_gamma   90.00
#
_symmetry.space_group_name_H-M   'P 1'
#
loop_
_entity.id
_entity.type
_entity.pdbx_description
1 polymer ?
#
loop_
_entity_poly.entity_id
_entity_poly.type
_entity_poly.pdbx_seq_one_letter_code
_entity_poly.pdbx_strand_id
1 'polypeptide(L)'
;MIGKTHNIWNLKALLGWDGGERFHSGYSINSDELPASFYIRWHSLANKKTYNKTIKVSEDIRNKMREYHDIRCGYYDLLLPYKDNILLGLAPDGMISVFLNGGCFDNELQFKVQAVEYKVADDFVYPELSEEAQSYVDEHGVPVGIW
;
A
#
# COMPACT_ATOMS: atom_id res chain seq x y z
N MET A 1 -9.07 4.89 2.86
CA MET A 1 -8.76 4.04 1.68
C MET A 1 -9.28 2.64 1.95
N ILE A 2 -10.07 2.05 1.04
CA ILE A 2 -10.49 0.64 1.14
C ILE A 2 -9.86 -0.09 -0.05
N GLY A 3 -8.86 -0.93 0.21
CA GLY A 3 -8.20 -1.75 -0.80
C GLY A 3 -8.79 -3.15 -0.80
N LYS A 4 -9.03 -3.73 -1.99
CA LYS A 4 -9.42 -5.15 -2.16
C LYS A 4 -8.32 -5.87 -2.94
N THR A 5 -7.56 -6.73 -2.27
CA THR A 5 -6.57 -7.60 -2.93
C THR A 5 -7.22 -8.92 -3.38
N HIS A 6 -6.85 -9.40 -4.55
CA HIS A 6 -7.14 -10.76 -5.02
C HIS A 6 -5.81 -11.50 -5.12
N ASN A 7 -5.61 -12.51 -4.28
CA ASN A 7 -4.50 -13.44 -4.43
C ASN A 7 -4.90 -14.48 -5.48
N ILE A 8 -4.19 -14.51 -6.61
CA ILE A 8 -4.49 -15.40 -7.76
C ILE A 8 -3.91 -16.82 -7.57
N TRP A 9 -3.35 -17.16 -6.40
CA TRP A 9 -2.68 -18.46 -6.21
C TRP A 9 -3.02 -19.15 -4.88
N ASN A 10 -4.30 -19.31 -4.54
CA ASN A 10 -4.85 -20.46 -3.78
C ASN A 10 -6.32 -20.21 -3.40
N LEU A 11 -7.24 -21.03 -3.89
CA LEU A 11 -8.68 -20.93 -3.63
C LEU A 11 -9.12 -21.56 -2.29
N LYS A 12 -8.21 -21.84 -1.35
CA LYS A 12 -8.52 -22.63 -0.14
C LYS A 12 -8.08 -22.09 1.22
N ALA A 13 -7.66 -20.83 1.31
CA ALA A 13 -7.56 -20.16 2.60
C ALA A 13 -8.07 -18.72 2.46
N LEU A 14 -9.38 -18.56 2.55
CA LEU A 14 -10.03 -17.27 2.79
C LEU A 14 -9.67 -16.84 4.21
N LEU A 15 -8.52 -16.18 4.39
CA LEU A 15 -8.30 -15.38 5.60
C LEU A 15 -9.31 -14.24 5.58
N GLY A 16 -10.13 -14.19 6.63
CA GLY A 16 -11.24 -13.26 6.78
C GLY A 16 -10.80 -11.81 6.76
N TRP A 17 -11.72 -10.93 6.35
CA TRP A 17 -11.59 -9.48 6.34
C TRP A 17 -11.86 -8.86 7.72
N ASP A 18 -11.59 -9.56 8.81
CA ASP A 18 -11.85 -9.07 10.18
C ASP A 18 -10.69 -8.19 10.69
N GLY A 19 -10.36 -7.14 9.94
CA GLY A 19 -9.52 -6.07 10.46
C GLY A 19 -8.13 -6.54 10.88
N GLY A 20 -7.37 -7.11 9.94
CA GLY A 20 -5.93 -7.32 10.10
C GLY A 20 -5.24 -6.07 10.64
N GLU A 21 -4.25 -6.27 11.50
CA GLU A 21 -3.61 -5.24 12.30
C GLU A 21 -3.28 -3.99 11.47
N ARG A 22 -3.93 -2.87 11.82
CA ARG A 22 -3.69 -1.56 11.24
C ARG A 22 -2.29 -1.10 11.61
N PHE A 23 -1.32 -1.35 10.74
CA PHE A 23 -0.03 -0.65 10.81
C PHE A 23 -0.26 0.76 10.25
N HIS A 24 -0.49 1.73 11.15
CA HIS A 24 -1.02 3.06 10.83
C HIS A 24 -2.40 3.02 10.13
N SER A 25 -2.76 4.00 9.30
CA SER A 25 -4.06 4.11 8.61
C SER A 25 -4.27 3.11 7.46
N GLY A 26 -3.45 2.05 7.38
CA GLY A 26 -3.41 1.07 6.28
C GLY A 26 -3.82 -0.35 6.66
N TYR A 27 -3.66 -1.26 5.70
CA TYR A 27 -3.82 -2.71 5.86
C TYR A 27 -2.44 -3.38 5.78
N SER A 28 -2.15 -4.31 6.68
CA SER A 28 -0.92 -5.13 6.65
C SER A 28 -1.18 -6.52 6.07
N ILE A 29 -0.21 -7.06 5.35
CA ILE A 29 -0.21 -8.45 4.86
C ILE A 29 1.15 -9.02 5.20
N ASN A 30 1.17 -10.07 6.01
CA ASN A 30 2.39 -10.77 6.39
C ASN A 30 2.61 -11.99 5.48
N SER A 31 3.87 -12.30 5.21
CA SER A 31 4.28 -13.48 4.46
C SER A 31 5.62 -13.98 5.01
N ASP A 32 5.81 -15.30 5.02
CA ASP A 32 7.08 -15.92 5.42
C ASP A 32 8.15 -15.82 4.31
N GLU A 33 7.75 -15.47 3.08
CA GLU A 33 8.63 -15.36 1.93
C GLU A 33 8.65 -13.92 1.37
N LEU A 34 9.79 -13.50 0.81
CA LEU A 34 9.87 -12.21 0.14
C LEU A 34 9.00 -12.20 -1.13
N PRO A 35 8.11 -11.21 -1.29
CA PRO A 35 7.18 -11.19 -2.41
C PRO A 35 7.92 -11.01 -3.74
N ALA A 36 7.56 -11.79 -4.74
CA ALA A 36 8.03 -11.57 -6.12
C ALA A 36 7.22 -10.52 -6.88
N SER A 37 5.95 -10.37 -6.49
CA SER A 37 5.04 -9.37 -7.03
C SER A 37 3.83 -9.24 -6.12
N PHE A 38 3.12 -8.13 -6.22
CA PHE A 38 1.82 -7.95 -5.59
C PHE A 38 0.83 -7.31 -6.56
N TYR A 39 -0.42 -7.72 -6.46
CA TYR A 39 -1.54 -7.10 -7.16
C TYR A 39 -2.31 -6.24 -6.17
N ILE A 40 -2.53 -4.98 -6.53
CA ILE A 40 -3.29 -4.04 -5.73
C ILE A 40 -4.42 -3.41 -6.53
N ARG A 41 -5.55 -3.23 -5.86
CA ARG A 41 -6.70 -2.46 -6.36
C ARG A 41 -7.28 -1.64 -5.22
N TRP A 42 -7.50 -0.36 -5.46
CA TRP A 42 -8.07 0.55 -4.47
C TRP A 42 -9.08 1.52 -5.08
N HIS A 43 -10.01 1.95 -4.23
CA HIS A 43 -10.98 2.98 -4.54
C HIS A 43 -10.48 4.32 -3.99
N SER A 44 -10.24 5.28 -4.86
CA SER A 44 -10.03 6.67 -4.50
C SER A 44 -11.38 7.35 -4.34
N LEU A 45 -11.74 7.68 -3.10
CA LEU A 45 -13.01 8.34 -2.79
C LEU A 45 -13.01 9.80 -3.26
N ALA A 46 -11.85 10.46 -3.19
CA ALA A 46 -11.68 11.87 -3.50
C ALA A 46 -12.04 12.22 -4.95
N ASN A 47 -11.74 11.33 -5.90
CA ASN A 47 -12.08 11.53 -7.32
C ASN A 47 -13.02 10.45 -7.88
N LYS A 48 -13.61 9.61 -7.02
CA LYS A 48 -14.54 8.53 -7.38
C LYS A 48 -14.01 7.63 -8.50
N LYS A 49 -12.72 7.30 -8.44
CA LYS A 49 -12.05 6.40 -9.39
C LYS A 49 -11.48 5.19 -8.68
N THR A 50 -11.40 4.09 -9.41
CA THR A 50 -10.78 2.85 -8.94
C THR A 50 -9.58 2.57 -9.80
N TYR A 51 -8.49 2.12 -9.18
CA TYR A 51 -7.25 1.81 -9.89
C TYR A 51 -6.79 0.41 -9.55
N ASN A 52 -6.08 -0.21 -10.49
CA ASN A 52 -5.35 -1.44 -10.21
C ASN A 52 -3.95 -1.44 -10.81
N LYS A 53 -3.08 -2.26 -10.22
CA LYS A 53 -1.73 -2.50 -10.73
C LYS A 53 -1.19 -3.83 -10.21
N THR A 54 -0.47 -4.54 -11.06
CA THR A 54 0.48 -5.58 -10.64
C THR A 54 1.87 -4.96 -10.62
N ILE A 55 2.53 -5.01 -9.46
CA ILE A 55 3.90 -4.52 -9.27
C ILE A 55 4.81 -5.72 -9.08
N LYS A 56 5.86 -5.80 -9.88
CA LYS A 56 6.94 -6.78 -9.69
C LYS A 56 7.96 -6.22 -8.72
N VAL A 57 8.39 -7.03 -7.77
CA VAL A 57 9.52 -6.70 -6.88
C VAL A 57 10.77 -7.20 -7.56
N SER A 58 11.70 -6.28 -7.87
CA SER A 58 12.96 -6.64 -8.51
C SER A 58 13.84 -7.46 -7.57
N GLU A 59 14.77 -8.23 -8.12
CA GLU A 59 15.77 -8.92 -7.30
C GLU A 59 16.64 -7.93 -6.50
N ASP A 60 16.90 -6.73 -7.05
CA ASP A 60 17.59 -5.66 -6.33
C ASP A 60 16.87 -5.28 -5.02
N ILE A 61 15.56 -5.04 -5.08
CA ILE A 61 14.77 -4.73 -3.86
C ILE A 61 14.76 -5.94 -2.92
N ARG A 62 14.59 -7.17 -3.44
CA ARG A 62 14.65 -8.36 -2.61
C ARG A 62 16.03 -8.54 -1.95
N ASN A 63 17.11 -8.16 -2.62
CA ASN A 63 18.46 -8.19 -2.05
C ASN A 63 18.62 -7.16 -0.94
N LYS A 64 18.10 -5.93 -1.13
CA LYS A 64 18.06 -4.92 -0.05
C LYS A 64 17.27 -5.40 1.17
N MET A 65 16.16 -6.13 0.96
CA MET A 65 15.39 -6.73 2.07
C MET A 65 16.18 -7.82 2.84
N ARG A 66 17.12 -8.51 2.18
CA ARG A 66 17.98 -9.53 2.78
C ARG A 66 19.26 -8.96 3.38
N GLU A 67 19.54 -7.68 3.15
CA GLU A 67 20.78 -7.05 3.62
C GLU A 67 20.75 -6.92 5.13
N TYR A 68 21.73 -7.53 5.79
CA TYR A 68 21.89 -7.41 7.23
C TYR A 68 22.50 -6.06 7.59
N HIS A 69 21.86 -5.36 8.53
CA HIS A 69 22.39 -4.16 9.15
C HIS A 69 22.49 -4.36 10.67
N ASP A 70 23.63 -4.04 11.27
CA ASP A 70 23.80 -4.12 12.71
C ASP A 70 23.18 -2.90 13.40
N ILE A 71 21.85 -2.81 13.39
CA ILE A 71 21.07 -1.68 13.89
C ILE A 71 20.12 -2.14 15.00
N ARG A 72 20.13 -1.39 16.09
CA ARG A 72 19.24 -1.56 17.23
C ARG A 72 18.49 -0.26 17.50
N CYS A 73 17.22 -0.35 17.87
CA CYS A 73 16.41 0.82 18.17
C CYS A 73 15.26 0.53 19.14
N GLY A 74 14.53 1.58 19.52
CA GLY A 74 13.41 1.52 20.45
C GLY A 74 13.84 1.46 21.92
N TYR A 75 12.86 1.49 22.84
CA TYR A 75 13.12 1.54 24.28
C TYR A 75 13.91 0.33 24.80
N TYR A 76 13.69 -0.85 24.21
CA TYR A 76 14.34 -2.10 24.60
C TYR A 76 15.61 -2.40 23.77
N ASP A 77 16.08 -1.46 22.95
CA ASP A 77 17.27 -1.62 22.11
C ASP A 77 17.23 -2.94 21.30
N LEU A 78 16.14 -3.17 20.57
CA LEU A 78 15.92 -4.43 19.85
C LEU A 78 16.74 -4.46 18.57
N LEU A 79 17.41 -5.59 18.29
CA LEU A 79 18.08 -5.83 17.02
C LEU A 79 17.02 -6.07 15.93
N LEU A 80 16.83 -5.10 15.04
CA LEU A 80 15.92 -5.17 13.90
C LEU A 80 16.74 -4.92 12.62
N PRO A 81 17.44 -5.95 12.13
CA PRO A 81 18.57 -5.74 11.23
C PRO A 81 18.19 -5.64 9.76
N TYR A 82 16.90 -5.76 9.41
CA TYR A 82 16.44 -5.86 8.02
C TYR A 82 15.42 -4.78 7.67
N LYS A 83 15.42 -4.41 6.39
CA LYS A 83 14.33 -3.66 5.77
C LYS A 83 13.27 -4.64 5.27
N ASP A 84 12.49 -5.18 6.18
CA ASP A 84 11.57 -6.30 5.95
C ASP A 84 10.16 -5.90 5.52
N ASN A 85 9.91 -4.61 5.27
CA ASN A 85 8.58 -4.11 4.95
C ASN A 85 8.55 -3.25 3.67
N ILE A 86 7.53 -3.51 2.84
CA ILE A 86 7.21 -2.72 1.65
C ILE A 86 5.94 -1.91 1.93
N LEU A 87 6.09 -0.59 2.05
CA LEU A 87 4.98 0.33 2.22
C LEU A 87 4.53 0.90 0.87
N LEU A 88 3.22 0.91 0.62
CA LEU A 88 2.62 1.46 -0.59
C LEU A 88 1.83 2.73 -0.28
N GLY A 89 2.29 3.86 -0.81
CA GLY A 89 1.51 5.10 -0.86
C GLY A 89 0.59 5.09 -2.08
N LEU A 90 -0.73 5.13 -1.86
CA LEU A 90 -1.73 5.08 -2.92
C LEU A 90 -2.37 6.45 -3.10
N ALA A 91 -2.00 7.12 -4.19
CA ALA A 91 -2.51 8.44 -4.50
C ALA A 91 -3.92 8.40 -5.11
N PRO A 92 -4.70 9.48 -4.96
CA PRO A 92 -5.99 9.61 -5.64
C PRO A 92 -5.89 9.55 -7.17
N ASP A 93 -4.81 10.06 -7.77
CA ASP A 93 -4.58 10.10 -9.22
C ASP A 93 -4.04 8.78 -9.82
N GLY A 94 -3.98 7.71 -9.02
CA GLY A 94 -3.48 6.41 -9.46
C GLY A 94 -1.97 6.24 -9.33
N MET A 95 -1.22 7.24 -8.84
CA MET A 95 0.20 7.06 -8.54
C MET A 95 0.40 6.15 -7.33
N ILE A 96 1.38 5.25 -7.45
CA ILE A 96 1.83 4.38 -6.36
C ILE A 96 3.28 4.72 -6.04
N SER A 97 3.54 5.13 -4.80
CA SER A 97 4.89 5.30 -4.26
C SER A 97 5.26 4.04 -3.48
N VAL A 98 6.32 3.35 -3.90
CA VAL A 98 6.79 2.09 -3.29
C VAL A 98 7.99 2.39 -2.41
N PHE A 99 7.84 2.17 -1.11
CA PHE A 99 8.87 2.40 -0.12
C PHE A 99 9.36 1.07 0.44
N LEU A 100 10.65 1.03 0.74
CA LEU A 100 11.26 0.00 1.54
C LEU A 100 11.54 0.58 2.93
N ASN A 101 11.16 -0.12 3.98
CA ASN A 101 11.42 0.28 5.36
C ASN A 101 11.59 -0.97 6.24
N GLY A 102 11.64 -0.78 7.55
CA GLY A 102 11.73 -1.83 8.55
C GLY A 102 11.60 -1.22 9.94
N GLY A 103 11.61 -2.04 10.99
CA GLY A 103 11.34 -1.56 12.35
C GLY A 103 12.25 -0.41 12.83
N CYS A 104 13.50 -0.37 12.39
CA CYS A 104 14.46 0.71 12.69
C CYS A 104 14.78 1.62 11.50
N PHE A 105 14.12 1.45 10.35
CA PHE A 105 14.47 2.16 9.11
C PHE A 105 13.37 3.13 8.71
N ASP A 106 13.78 4.33 8.30
CA ASP A 106 12.89 5.30 7.65
C ASP A 106 12.39 4.80 6.29
N ASN A 107 11.34 5.43 5.78
CA ASN A 107 10.78 5.14 4.46
C ASN A 107 11.75 5.51 3.34
N GLU A 108 12.36 4.52 2.70
CA GLU A 108 13.21 4.69 1.52
C GLU A 108 12.40 4.50 0.24
N LEU A 109 12.11 5.61 -0.47
CA LEU A 109 11.42 5.54 -1.76
C LEU A 109 12.25 4.76 -2.77
N GLN A 110 11.73 3.63 -3.25
CA GLN A 110 12.37 2.82 -4.28
C GLN A 110 12.02 3.34 -5.67
N PHE A 111 10.72 3.48 -5.95
CA PHE A 111 10.23 3.98 -7.22
C PHE A 111 8.77 4.41 -7.10
N LYS A 112 8.32 5.14 -8.13
CA LYS A 112 6.91 5.50 -8.33
C LYS A 112 6.39 4.86 -9.61
N VAL A 113 5.12 4.46 -9.61
CA VAL A 113 4.50 3.83 -10.79
C VAL A 113 3.04 4.21 -10.91
N GLN A 114 2.60 4.51 -12.14
CA GLN A 114 1.21 4.82 -12.46
C GLN A 114 0.39 3.52 -12.56
N ALA A 115 -0.72 3.48 -11.83
CA ALA A 115 -1.76 2.46 -11.95
C ALA A 115 -2.72 2.76 -13.11
N VAL A 116 -3.46 1.74 -13.52
CA VAL A 116 -4.46 1.85 -14.57
C VAL A 116 -5.83 2.02 -13.93
N GLU A 117 -6.67 2.90 -14.48
CA GLU A 117 -8.05 3.02 -14.05
C GLU A 117 -8.80 1.70 -14.33
N TYR A 118 -9.48 1.19 -13.31
CA TYR A 118 -10.21 -0.06 -13.34
C TYR A 118 -11.72 0.24 -13.37
N LYS A 119 -12.40 -0.24 -14.41
CA LYS A 119 -13.86 -0.14 -14.49
C LYS A 119 -14.49 -1.06 -13.45
N VAL A 120 -15.14 -0.45 -12.45
CA VAL A 120 -15.96 -1.17 -11.46
C VAL A 120 -17.28 -1.63 -12.09
N ALA A 121 -17.97 -2.56 -11.42
CA ALA A 121 -19.29 -3.00 -11.84
C ALA A 121 -20.27 -1.81 -11.86
N ASP A 122 -21.23 -1.84 -12.77
CA ASP A 122 -22.14 -0.71 -13.01
C ASP A 122 -23.06 -0.41 -11.79
N ASP A 123 -23.21 -1.38 -10.88
CA ASP A 123 -23.98 -1.25 -9.63
C ASP A 123 -23.11 -0.81 -8.42
N PHE A 124 -21.80 -0.62 -8.59
CA PHE A 124 -20.93 -0.16 -7.52
C PHE A 124 -21.13 1.33 -7.25
N VAL A 125 -21.49 1.66 -6.00
CA VAL A 125 -21.63 3.04 -5.54
C VAL A 125 -20.45 3.39 -4.63
N TYR A 126 -19.76 4.49 -4.94
CA TYR A 126 -18.73 5.02 -4.04
C TYR A 126 -19.37 5.56 -2.77
N PRO A 127 -18.83 5.23 -1.58
CA PRO A 127 -19.24 5.87 -0.34
C PRO A 127 -19.13 7.39 -0.42
N GLU A 128 -20.07 8.07 0.21
CA GLU A 128 -19.99 9.52 0.38
C GLU A 128 -18.85 9.90 1.32
N LEU A 129 -18.22 11.04 1.06
CA LEU A 129 -17.27 11.64 1.97
C LEU A 129 -18.03 12.28 3.14
N SER A 130 -17.35 12.47 4.28
CA SER A 130 -17.92 13.34 5.32
C SER A 130 -18.05 14.76 4.79
N GLU A 131 -18.93 15.57 5.38
CA GLU A 131 -19.14 16.96 4.97
C GLU A 131 -17.84 17.77 5.00
N GLU A 132 -16.99 17.54 6.00
CA GLU A 132 -15.70 18.22 6.13
C GLU A 132 -14.72 17.79 5.01
N ALA A 133 -14.66 16.50 4.71
CA ALA A 133 -13.81 15.97 3.65
C ALA A 133 -14.29 16.42 2.26
N GLN A 134 -15.61 16.48 2.05
CA GLN A 134 -16.18 16.98 0.80
C GLN A 134 -15.90 18.47 0.64
N SER A 135 -16.11 19.27 1.69
CA SER A 135 -15.84 20.72 1.67
C SER A 135 -14.37 21.01 1.36
N TYR A 136 -13.44 20.24 1.93
CA TYR A 136 -12.01 20.37 1.64
C TYR A 136 -11.68 20.08 0.17
N VAL A 137 -12.26 19.01 -0.39
CA VAL A 137 -12.07 18.64 -1.80
C VAL A 137 -12.68 19.70 -2.72
N ASP A 138 -13.82 20.28 -2.35
CA ASP A 138 -14.48 21.33 -3.14
C ASP A 138 -13.67 22.64 -3.12
N GLU A 139 -13.05 22.98 -1.98
CA GLU A 139 -12.23 24.20 -1.83
C GLU A 139 -10.85 24.07 -2.49
N HIS A 140 -10.16 22.95 -2.29
CA HIS A 140 -8.75 22.79 -2.68
C HIS A 140 -8.52 21.86 -3.88
N GLY A 141 -9.55 21.14 -4.31
CA GLY A 141 -9.42 20.08 -5.30
C GLY A 141 -8.77 18.81 -4.74
N VAL A 142 -8.68 17.80 -5.59
CA VAL A 142 -7.94 16.57 -5.26
C VAL A 142 -6.46 16.79 -5.55
N PRO A 143 -5.55 16.58 -4.58
CA PRO A 143 -4.13 16.73 -4.83
C PRO A 143 -3.64 15.71 -5.85
N VAL A 144 -2.97 16.19 -6.89
CA VAL A 144 -2.38 15.38 -7.98
C VAL A 144 -0.92 15.77 -8.20
N GLY A 145 -0.07 14.81 -8.59
CA GLY A 145 1.33 15.09 -8.98
C GLY A 145 2.32 15.45 -7.86
N ILE A 146 1.90 15.42 -6.59
CA ILE A 146 2.74 15.72 -5.41
C ILE A 146 3.14 14.47 -4.60
N TRP A 147 2.75 13.29 -5.07
CA TRP A 147 2.87 11.99 -4.38
C TRP A 147 4.12 11.24 -4.77
#